data_AF-A0A3M8EJN0-F1
#
_entry.id   AF-A0A3M8EJN0-F1
#
_cell.length_a   1.000
_cell.length_b   1.000
_cell.length_c   1.000
_cell.angle_alpha   90.00
_cell.angle_beta   90.00
_cell.angle_gamma   90.00
#
_symmetry.space_group_name_H-M   'P 1'
#
loop_
_entity.id
_entity.type
_entity.pdbx_description
1 polymer ?
#
loop_
_entity_poly.entity_id
_entity_poly.type
_entity_poly.pdbx_seq_one_letter_code
_entity_poly.pdbx_strand_id
1 'polypeptide(L)'
;MKSTRKNKISDRDFMKRISFLLLFLLIIQLQLYAEFRLSPVFGDNMVIQRDKEVKIWGWANVIIPHHPTVGDYSKFNSCSFPNPVLHEGTLFLSPENKMIQELFSPQQQTAFVVNTTAYKSVGRGFSILIMDDTFTDAEVVDCAVNILKTQAPVFMRIHLQRAGQRGYDISQSMPDKPYYRNIFAPNSPYVEAIEAADEQLGRFVAFLKESGMWNETVLIVTSDHGQSRIGWHPLSDEDSWKTPLVFVGNSIAEGRELSYFEHTDLAPTIAGLLEKEWQISDKQSGVFVKEILKGTDITGYMPPTYIKTINKQIKEYNLLKAKFVLLSETDGYFANFAALLENQTFIEPFYHQDRILNWKEAGTISHLIEVNEKVLKIMRNKLPE
;
A
#
# COMPACT_ATOMS: atom_id res chain seq x y z
N MET A 1 -94.03 4.80 -22.74
CA MET A 1 -93.94 4.49 -21.30
C MET A 1 -92.79 3.54 -21.08
N LYS A 2 -91.80 3.97 -20.30
CA LYS A 2 -90.63 3.19 -19.86
C LYS A 2 -91.08 2.01 -18.99
N SER A 3 -90.43 0.86 -19.13
CA SER A 3 -90.31 -0.12 -18.04
C SER A 3 -88.89 -0.65 -18.02
N THR A 4 -88.05 0.04 -17.25
CA THR A 4 -86.67 -0.29 -16.95
C THR A 4 -86.63 -1.44 -15.93
N ARG A 5 -86.27 -2.66 -16.37
CA ARG A 5 -85.88 -3.73 -15.46
C ARG A 5 -84.52 -3.38 -14.84
N LYS A 6 -84.56 -2.93 -13.58
CA LYS A 6 -83.38 -2.85 -12.70
C LYS A 6 -82.91 -4.28 -12.39
N ASN A 7 -81.74 -4.66 -12.89
CA ASN A 7 -81.02 -5.84 -12.40
C ASN A 7 -80.60 -5.58 -10.94
N LYS A 8 -81.31 -6.20 -9.99
CA LYS A 8 -80.84 -6.34 -8.61
C LYS A 8 -79.70 -7.35 -8.61
N ILE A 9 -78.47 -6.85 -8.61
CA ILE A 9 -77.30 -7.62 -8.19
C ILE A 9 -77.58 -8.01 -6.73
N SER A 10 -77.57 -9.31 -6.42
CA SER A 10 -77.82 -9.76 -5.06
C SER A 10 -76.68 -9.28 -4.15
N ASP A 11 -76.98 -8.86 -2.92
CA ASP A 11 -75.93 -8.47 -1.94
C ASP A 11 -74.90 -9.58 -1.73
N ARG A 12 -75.28 -10.85 -1.96
CA ARG A 12 -74.35 -11.99 -1.96
C ARG A 12 -73.35 -11.95 -3.11
N ASP A 13 -73.75 -11.53 -4.31
CA ASP A 13 -72.84 -11.43 -5.46
C ASP A 13 -71.91 -10.22 -5.36
N PHE A 14 -72.39 -9.12 -4.76
CA PHE A 14 -71.57 -7.95 -4.46
C PHE A 14 -70.53 -8.26 -3.38
N MET A 15 -70.94 -8.91 -2.28
CA MET A 15 -70.03 -9.36 -1.22
C MET A 15 -69.03 -10.41 -1.70
N LYS A 16 -69.46 -11.36 -2.56
CA LYS A 16 -68.53 -12.33 -3.18
C LYS A 16 -67.50 -11.65 -4.08
N ARG A 17 -67.89 -10.64 -4.85
CA ARG A 17 -66.97 -9.87 -5.71
C ARG A 17 -65.98 -9.04 -4.88
N ILE A 18 -66.42 -8.44 -3.77
CA ILE A 18 -65.55 -7.72 -2.84
C ILE A 18 -64.60 -8.68 -2.12
N SER A 19 -65.08 -9.84 -1.64
CA SER A 19 -64.20 -10.86 -1.07
C SER A 19 -63.20 -11.40 -2.08
N PHE A 20 -63.58 -11.58 -3.35
CA PHE A 20 -62.64 -11.98 -4.40
C PHE A 20 -61.62 -10.89 -4.70
N LEU A 21 -62.02 -9.62 -4.75
CA LEU A 21 -61.10 -8.49 -4.94
C LEU A 21 -60.15 -8.31 -3.75
N LEU A 22 -60.62 -8.49 -2.52
CA LEU A 22 -59.80 -8.44 -1.31
C LEU A 22 -58.86 -9.65 -1.22
N LEU A 23 -59.29 -10.85 -1.62
CA LEU A 23 -58.41 -12.01 -1.72
C LEU A 23 -57.35 -11.81 -2.81
N PHE A 24 -57.73 -11.21 -3.94
CA PHE A 24 -56.80 -10.89 -5.03
C PHE A 24 -55.80 -9.79 -4.64
N LEU A 25 -56.23 -8.79 -3.87
CA LEU A 25 -55.36 -7.76 -3.29
C LEU A 25 -54.45 -8.33 -2.19
N LEU A 26 -54.89 -9.31 -1.40
CA LEU A 26 -54.04 -10.01 -0.43
C LEU A 26 -52.99 -10.91 -1.11
N ILE A 27 -53.33 -11.52 -2.25
CA ILE A 27 -52.40 -12.35 -3.03
C ILE A 27 -51.37 -11.46 -3.78
N ILE A 28 -51.75 -10.24 -4.18
CA ILE A 28 -50.83 -9.28 -4.82
C ILE A 28 -49.83 -8.67 -3.81
N GLN A 29 -50.12 -8.69 -2.51
CA GLN A 29 -49.24 -8.10 -1.49
C GLN A 29 -48.12 -9.02 -0.96
N LEU A 30 -47.95 -10.23 -1.48
CA LEU A 30 -46.89 -11.14 -1.04
C LEU A 30 -46.19 -11.82 -2.22
N GLN A 31 -45.53 -11.01 -3.07
CA GLN A 31 -44.35 -11.42 -3.84
C GLN A 31 -43.68 -10.21 -4.50
N LEU A 32 -43.30 -9.20 -3.71
CA LEU A 32 -42.15 -8.35 -4.04
C LEU A 32 -40.98 -8.85 -3.20
N TYR A 33 -40.49 -10.05 -3.53
CA TYR A 33 -39.07 -10.29 -3.33
C TYR A 33 -38.38 -9.48 -4.43
N ALA A 34 -37.91 -8.29 -4.07
CA ALA A 34 -36.75 -7.76 -4.77
C ALA A 34 -35.64 -8.76 -4.52
N GLU A 35 -35.51 -9.74 -5.42
CA GLU A 35 -34.29 -10.52 -5.52
C GLU A 35 -33.22 -9.47 -5.85
N PHE A 36 -32.46 -9.06 -4.84
CA PHE A 36 -31.28 -8.22 -5.03
C PHE A 36 -30.27 -9.10 -5.76
N ARG A 37 -30.46 -9.24 -7.08
CA ARG A 37 -29.44 -9.78 -7.95
C ARG A 37 -28.38 -8.70 -8.04
N LEU A 38 -27.39 -8.80 -7.17
CA LEU A 38 -26.10 -8.19 -7.40
C LEU A 38 -25.73 -8.44 -8.87
N SER A 39 -25.32 -7.37 -9.55
CA SER A 39 -24.75 -7.48 -10.88
C SER A 39 -23.70 -8.61 -10.85
N PRO A 40 -23.62 -9.49 -11.87
CA PRO A 40 -22.65 -10.58 -11.91
C PRO A 40 -21.18 -10.11 -11.87
N VAL A 41 -20.95 -8.79 -11.80
CA VAL A 41 -19.66 -8.11 -11.62
C VAL A 41 -19.29 -7.88 -10.14
N PHE A 42 -20.20 -8.14 -9.19
CA PHE A 42 -19.89 -8.18 -7.76
C PHE A 42 -19.83 -9.64 -7.31
N GLY A 43 -18.71 -10.29 -7.63
CA GLY A 43 -18.32 -11.53 -6.96
C GLY A 43 -17.71 -11.22 -5.60
N ASP A 44 -17.80 -12.18 -4.69
CA ASP A 44 -17.33 -12.18 -3.28
C ASP A 44 -15.82 -11.92 -3.05
N ASN A 45 -15.13 -11.33 -4.02
CA ASN A 45 -13.68 -11.18 -4.07
C ASN A 45 -13.15 -9.83 -3.56
N MET A 46 -14.00 -9.01 -2.94
CA MET A 46 -13.62 -7.72 -2.32
C MET A 46 -14.14 -7.63 -0.88
N VAL A 47 -14.08 -8.77 -0.19
CA VAL A 47 -14.13 -8.83 1.27
C VAL A 47 -13.02 -9.79 1.63
N ILE A 48 -12.04 -9.37 2.44
CA ILE A 48 -11.20 -10.36 3.12
C ILE A 48 -12.14 -11.11 4.06
N GLN A 49 -12.69 -12.22 3.59
CA GLN A 49 -13.54 -13.07 4.39
C GLN A 49 -12.66 -13.67 5.47
N ARG A 50 -12.96 -13.33 6.73
CA ARG A 50 -12.32 -13.90 7.90
C ARG A 50 -12.24 -15.42 7.75
N ASP A 51 -11.04 -15.97 7.97
CA ASP A 51 -10.73 -17.40 7.86
C ASP A 51 -10.82 -18.02 6.44
N LYS A 52 -10.78 -17.22 5.36
CA LYS A 52 -10.55 -17.72 3.99
C LYS A 52 -9.18 -17.31 3.45
N GLU A 53 -8.46 -18.27 2.87
CA GLU A 53 -7.26 -17.99 2.10
C GLU A 53 -7.64 -17.20 0.83
N VAL A 54 -7.24 -15.94 0.78
CA VAL A 54 -7.32 -15.13 -0.44
C VAL A 54 -6.00 -15.26 -1.19
N LYS A 55 -6.07 -15.57 -2.48
CA LYS A 55 -4.87 -15.54 -3.33
C LYS A 55 -4.44 -14.08 -3.50
N ILE A 56 -3.41 -13.65 -2.77
CA ILE A 56 -2.77 -12.35 -2.97
C ILE A 56 -2.15 -12.36 -4.37
N TRP A 57 -2.50 -11.36 -5.20
CA TRP A 57 -2.13 -11.32 -6.61
C TRP A 57 -0.71 -10.79 -6.88
N GLY A 58 0.03 -10.39 -5.85
CA GLY A 58 1.43 -10.01 -5.95
C GLY A 58 2.00 -9.41 -4.65
N TRP A 59 3.33 -9.44 -4.52
CA TRP A 59 4.08 -8.83 -3.41
C TRP A 59 5.12 -7.86 -3.95
N ALA A 60 5.25 -6.70 -3.31
CA ALA A 60 6.36 -5.79 -3.53
C ALA A 60 7.34 -5.84 -2.35
N ASN A 61 8.62 -5.61 -2.62
CA ASN A 61 9.61 -5.35 -1.57
C ASN A 61 9.87 -3.86 -1.49
N VAL A 62 9.70 -3.32 -0.29
CA VAL A 62 10.00 -1.92 0.02
C VAL A 62 11.37 -1.83 0.66
N ILE A 63 12.05 -0.69 0.53
CA ILE A 63 13.28 -0.47 1.30
C ILE A 63 12.96 -0.59 2.79
N ILE A 64 13.89 -1.10 3.60
CA ILE A 64 13.75 -1.16 5.07
C ILE A 64 12.99 0.07 5.64
N PRO A 65 11.88 -0.14 6.36
CA PRO A 65 11.05 0.96 6.86
C PRO A 65 11.69 1.62 8.08
N HIS A 66 12.66 2.49 7.80
CA HIS A 66 13.35 3.29 8.80
C HIS A 66 12.83 4.73 8.76
N HIS A 67 12.71 5.35 9.93
CA HIS A 67 12.25 6.73 10.07
C HIS A 67 13.19 7.53 10.99
N PRO A 68 14.36 7.98 10.48
CA PRO A 68 15.23 8.87 11.24
C PRO A 68 14.52 10.19 11.55
N THR A 69 14.46 10.56 12.83
CA THR A 69 13.93 11.86 13.30
C THR A 69 15.01 12.90 13.53
N VAL A 70 16.28 12.52 13.35
CA VAL A 70 17.47 13.36 13.44
C VAL A 70 18.41 13.08 12.27
N GLY A 71 19.39 13.95 12.06
CA GLY A 71 20.41 13.82 11.00
C GLY A 71 19.97 14.40 9.66
N ASP A 72 20.70 14.10 8.59
CA ASP A 72 20.49 14.74 7.29
C ASP A 72 19.17 14.35 6.64
N TYR A 73 18.71 13.11 6.83
CA TYR A 73 17.43 12.65 6.30
C TYR A 73 16.25 13.48 6.86
N SER A 74 16.22 13.72 8.17
CA SER A 74 15.11 14.42 8.83
C SER A 74 15.04 15.91 8.50
N LYS A 75 16.09 16.49 7.88
CA LYS A 75 16.06 17.88 7.38
C LYS A 75 15.13 18.05 6.19
N PHE A 76 14.92 16.99 5.40
CA PHE A 76 14.19 17.04 4.15
C PHE A 76 12.95 16.13 4.15
N ASN A 77 12.95 15.08 4.97
CA ASN A 77 11.91 14.07 4.99
C ASN A 77 11.26 13.94 6.37
N SER A 78 9.92 13.88 6.40
CA SER A 78 9.11 13.77 7.63
C SER A 78 8.52 12.37 7.86
N CYS A 79 8.74 11.44 6.92
CA CYS A 79 8.18 10.09 6.92
C CYS A 79 9.26 9.04 6.68
N SER A 80 8.91 7.76 6.85
CA SER A 80 9.81 6.62 6.66
C SER A 80 10.30 6.50 5.21
N PHE A 81 11.49 5.90 5.03
CA PHE A 81 12.18 5.77 3.74
C PHE A 81 11.34 5.29 2.55
N PRO A 82 10.42 4.32 2.70
CA PRO A 82 9.61 3.87 1.57
C PRO A 82 8.82 4.99 0.90
N ASN A 83 8.39 6.01 1.64
CA ASN A 83 7.54 7.05 1.11
C ASN A 83 8.22 7.96 0.08
N PRO A 84 9.35 8.63 0.37
CA PRO A 84 10.07 9.36 -0.67
C PRO A 84 10.60 8.41 -1.76
N VAL A 85 11.00 7.17 -1.44
CA VAL A 85 11.41 6.19 -2.47
C VAL A 85 10.29 5.87 -3.45
N LEU A 86 9.04 5.73 -2.98
CA LEU A 86 7.86 5.55 -3.82
C LEU A 86 7.73 6.70 -4.80
N HIS A 87 7.76 7.92 -4.27
CA HIS A 87 7.44 9.13 -5.02
C HIS A 87 8.55 9.53 -5.98
N GLU A 88 9.80 9.39 -5.57
CA GLU A 88 11.00 9.70 -6.37
C GLU A 88 11.43 8.53 -7.25
N GLY A 89 10.84 7.33 -7.11
CA GLY A 89 11.14 6.17 -7.95
C GLY A 89 12.61 5.74 -7.94
N THR A 90 13.34 6.01 -6.86
CA THR A 90 14.81 5.80 -6.76
C THR A 90 15.23 5.52 -5.31
N LEU A 91 16.33 4.77 -5.13
CA LEU A 91 17.00 4.61 -3.84
C LEU A 91 17.99 5.76 -3.55
N PHE A 92 18.30 6.60 -4.55
CA PHE A 92 19.24 7.72 -4.42
C PHE A 92 18.49 9.01 -4.13
N LEU A 93 17.94 9.06 -2.92
CA LEU A 93 17.09 10.15 -2.46
C LEU A 93 17.82 11.50 -2.47
N SER A 94 17.11 12.54 -2.89
CA SER A 94 17.61 13.92 -2.92
C SER A 94 16.43 14.88 -2.81
N PRO A 95 16.55 15.98 -2.04
CA PRO A 95 15.50 17.01 -2.02
C PRO A 95 15.24 17.63 -3.39
N GLU A 96 16.20 17.55 -4.32
CA GLU A 96 16.07 18.05 -5.70
C GLU A 96 15.37 17.07 -6.66
N ASN A 97 15.14 15.82 -6.25
CA ASN A 97 14.47 14.85 -7.10
C ASN A 97 13.00 15.25 -7.29
N LYS A 98 12.51 15.15 -8.53
CA LYS A 98 11.08 15.30 -8.79
C LYS A 98 10.32 14.09 -8.26
N MET A 99 9.20 14.35 -7.60
CA MET A 99 8.25 13.33 -7.22
C MET A 99 7.20 13.12 -8.31
N ILE A 100 6.59 11.94 -8.39
CA ILE A 100 5.62 11.55 -9.43
C ILE A 100 4.51 12.58 -9.67
N GLN A 101 3.95 13.18 -8.63
CA GLN A 101 2.90 14.21 -8.73
C GLN A 101 3.36 15.49 -9.44
N GLU A 102 4.66 15.80 -9.41
CA GLU A 102 5.27 16.97 -10.06
C GLU A 102 5.46 16.78 -11.57
N LEU A 103 5.23 15.57 -12.11
CA LEU A 103 5.12 15.37 -13.56
C LEU A 103 3.81 15.91 -14.14
N PHE A 104 2.80 16.10 -13.28
CA PHE A 104 1.45 16.45 -13.69
C PHE A 104 1.07 17.86 -13.22
N SER A 105 1.40 18.18 -11.97
CA SER A 105 1.07 19.46 -11.35
C SER A 105 2.05 20.57 -11.77
N PRO A 106 1.57 21.81 -11.98
CA PRO A 106 0.20 22.29 -11.78
C PRO A 106 -0.72 22.16 -13.01
N GLN A 107 -0.22 21.64 -14.15
CA GLN A 107 -0.99 21.61 -15.41
C GLN A 107 -2.19 20.66 -15.34
N GLN A 108 -2.08 19.58 -14.58
CA GLN A 108 -3.11 18.59 -14.35
C GLN A 108 -3.31 18.40 -12.84
N GLN A 109 -4.55 18.21 -12.43
CA GLN A 109 -4.89 18.07 -11.01
C GLN A 109 -4.31 16.77 -10.45
N THR A 110 -3.75 16.86 -9.25
CA THR A 110 -3.29 15.73 -8.44
C THR A 110 -3.79 15.88 -7.01
N ALA A 111 -4.02 14.76 -6.33
CA ALA A 111 -4.56 14.77 -4.97
C ALA A 111 -3.81 13.81 -4.03
N PHE A 112 -3.62 14.25 -2.78
CA PHE A 112 -3.19 13.37 -1.71
C PHE A 112 -4.05 13.60 -0.46
N VAL A 113 -4.69 12.53 0.01
CA VAL A 113 -5.53 12.53 1.22
C VAL A 113 -4.98 11.52 2.21
N VAL A 114 -4.71 11.96 3.43
CA VAL A 114 -4.17 11.12 4.50
C VAL A 114 -4.61 11.61 5.88
N ASN A 115 -4.91 10.68 6.77
CA ASN A 115 -5.25 10.99 8.17
C ASN A 115 -4.03 11.07 9.10
N THR A 116 -2.90 11.57 8.58
CA THR A 116 -1.81 11.99 9.42
C THR A 116 -0.91 13.03 8.79
N THR A 117 -0.33 13.89 9.63
CA THR A 117 0.60 14.93 9.23
C THR A 117 2.06 14.44 9.10
N ALA A 118 2.33 13.14 9.33
CA ALA A 118 3.66 12.55 9.15
C ALA A 118 4.17 12.62 7.69
N TYR A 119 3.28 12.72 6.69
CA TYR A 119 3.65 12.65 5.27
C TYR A 119 4.00 14.00 4.62
N LYS A 120 4.14 15.09 5.39
CA LYS A 120 4.35 16.46 4.87
C LYS A 120 5.42 16.56 3.78
N SER A 121 6.56 15.88 3.93
CA SER A 121 7.65 15.96 2.94
C SER A 121 7.28 15.41 1.57
N VAL A 122 6.42 14.39 1.49
CA VAL A 122 5.94 13.82 0.22
C VAL A 122 4.64 14.46 -0.26
N GLY A 123 4.09 15.42 0.50
CA GLY A 123 2.94 16.23 0.11
C GLY A 123 3.27 17.33 -0.90
N ARG A 124 4.55 17.68 -1.07
CA ARG A 124 4.97 18.72 -2.02
C ARG A 124 4.53 18.40 -3.44
N GLY A 125 4.17 19.41 -4.22
CA GLY A 125 3.80 19.23 -5.64
C GLY A 125 2.38 18.73 -5.89
N PHE A 126 1.66 18.21 -4.89
CA PHE A 126 0.23 17.91 -5.05
C PHE A 126 -0.59 19.18 -5.23
N SER A 127 -1.53 19.20 -6.18
CA SER A 127 -2.42 20.35 -6.38
C SER A 127 -3.52 20.44 -5.30
N ILE A 128 -3.88 19.29 -4.72
CA ILE A 128 -4.83 19.15 -3.61
C ILE A 128 -4.14 18.31 -2.54
N LEU A 129 -4.01 18.87 -1.35
CA LEU A 129 -3.40 18.17 -0.22
C LEU A 129 -4.29 18.28 1.01
N ILE A 130 -4.76 17.13 1.51
CA ILE A 130 -5.53 17.01 2.73
C ILE A 130 -4.74 16.12 3.69
N MET A 131 -4.24 16.70 4.78
CA MET A 131 -3.55 16.01 5.86
C MET A 131 -4.16 16.40 7.19
N ASP A 132 -4.87 15.47 7.84
CA ASP A 132 -5.57 15.77 9.09
C ASP A 132 -5.48 14.58 10.07
N ASP A 133 -4.72 14.75 11.15
CA ASP A 133 -4.55 13.71 12.19
C ASP A 133 -5.86 13.38 12.93
N THR A 134 -6.92 14.18 12.78
CA THR A 134 -8.22 13.95 13.41
C THR A 134 -9.13 13.02 12.62
N PHE A 135 -8.83 12.79 11.34
CA PHE A 135 -9.69 11.99 10.47
C PHE A 135 -9.62 10.50 10.78
N THR A 136 -10.77 9.86 10.70
CA THR A 136 -10.91 8.41 10.54
C THR A 136 -10.53 7.99 9.12
N ASP A 137 -10.25 6.70 8.93
CA ASP A 137 -10.02 6.14 7.58
C ASP A 137 -11.25 6.33 6.67
N ALA A 138 -12.46 6.30 7.25
CA ALA A 138 -13.70 6.57 6.53
C ALA A 138 -13.78 8.02 6.03
N GLU A 139 -13.40 9.01 6.86
CA GLU A 139 -13.37 10.41 6.45
C GLU A 139 -12.32 10.69 5.36
N VAL A 140 -11.18 9.99 5.40
CA VAL A 140 -10.19 10.03 4.29
C VAL A 140 -10.81 9.57 2.98
N VAL A 141 -11.56 8.46 2.99
CA VAL A 141 -12.26 7.98 1.79
C VAL A 141 -13.39 8.93 1.37
N ASP A 142 -14.14 9.50 2.32
CA ASP A 142 -15.17 10.50 2.01
C ASP A 142 -14.58 11.74 1.33
N CYS A 143 -13.43 12.22 1.79
CA CYS A 143 -12.67 13.29 1.14
C CYS A 143 -12.23 12.91 -0.27
N ALA A 144 -11.68 11.71 -0.46
CA ALA A 144 -11.28 11.23 -1.78
C ALA A 144 -12.46 11.15 -2.76
N VAL A 145 -13.59 10.60 -2.32
CA VAL A 145 -14.85 10.57 -3.08
C VAL A 145 -15.32 11.98 -3.42
N ASN A 146 -15.29 12.91 -2.47
CA ASN A 146 -15.70 14.29 -2.72
C ASN A 146 -14.79 15.01 -3.74
N ILE A 147 -13.48 14.75 -3.71
CA ILE A 147 -12.55 15.25 -4.72
C ILE A 147 -12.95 14.70 -6.10
N LEU A 148 -13.17 13.39 -6.25
CA LEU A 148 -13.56 12.79 -7.53
C LEU A 148 -14.93 13.26 -8.04
N LYS A 149 -15.85 13.66 -7.16
CA LYS A 149 -17.15 14.25 -7.55
C LYS A 149 -17.04 15.68 -8.10
N THR A 150 -16.02 16.42 -7.68
CA THR A 150 -15.92 17.87 -7.94
C THR A 150 -14.75 18.25 -8.82
N GLN A 151 -13.79 17.34 -8.99
CA GLN A 151 -12.52 17.54 -9.65
C GLN A 151 -12.11 16.25 -10.38
N ALA A 152 -11.15 16.35 -11.30
CA ALA A 152 -10.68 15.23 -12.11
C ALA A 152 -9.15 15.07 -11.99
N PRO A 153 -8.65 14.64 -10.82
CA PRO A 153 -7.22 14.42 -10.64
C PRO A 153 -6.74 13.26 -11.51
N VAL A 154 -5.64 13.47 -12.24
CA VAL A 154 -5.00 12.42 -13.05
C VAL A 154 -4.18 11.44 -12.21
N PHE A 155 -3.83 11.86 -10.99
CA PHE A 155 -3.16 11.03 -10.01
C PHE A 155 -3.67 11.38 -8.60
N MET A 156 -4.15 10.37 -7.88
CA MET A 156 -4.60 10.50 -6.49
C MET A 156 -3.93 9.44 -5.61
N ARG A 157 -3.37 9.87 -4.48
CA ARG A 157 -2.93 8.98 -3.39
C ARG A 157 -3.93 9.08 -2.23
N ILE A 158 -4.39 7.94 -1.73
CA ILE A 158 -5.25 7.83 -0.54
C ILE A 158 -4.51 6.96 0.45
N HIS A 159 -4.29 7.44 1.68
CA HIS A 159 -3.53 6.71 2.69
C HIS A 159 -4.34 6.55 3.99
N LEU A 160 -4.55 5.30 4.39
CA LEU A 160 -5.29 4.91 5.59
C LEU A 160 -4.30 4.51 6.69
N GLN A 161 -4.12 5.36 7.69
CA GLN A 161 -3.05 5.20 8.69
C GLN A 161 -3.39 4.16 9.78
N ARG A 162 -4.66 3.81 9.98
CA ARG A 162 -5.11 3.15 11.20
C ARG A 162 -4.43 1.81 11.46
N ALA A 163 -4.29 0.96 10.44
CA ALA A 163 -3.64 -0.34 10.59
C ALA A 163 -2.17 -0.20 11.03
N GLY A 164 -1.44 0.77 10.46
CA GLY A 164 -0.07 1.09 10.86
C GLY A 164 0.03 1.47 12.35
N GLN A 165 -0.86 2.37 12.78
CA GLN A 165 -0.95 2.81 14.18
C GLN A 165 -1.30 1.65 15.13
N ARG A 166 -2.24 0.77 14.77
CA ARG A 166 -2.59 -0.38 15.62
C ARG A 166 -1.46 -1.39 15.74
N GLY A 167 -0.69 -1.60 14.67
CA GLY A 167 0.54 -2.39 14.73
C GLY A 167 1.54 -1.81 15.74
N TYR A 168 1.72 -0.49 15.76
CA TYR A 168 2.55 0.18 16.76
C TYR A 168 2.00 0.00 18.18
N ASP A 169 0.72 0.29 18.41
CA ASP A 169 0.09 0.20 19.72
C ASP A 169 0.28 -1.22 20.32
N ILE A 170 0.14 -2.26 19.50
CA ILE A 170 0.35 -3.65 19.91
C ILE A 170 1.81 -3.93 20.27
N SER A 171 2.76 -3.37 19.51
CA SER A 171 4.20 -3.53 19.84
C SER A 171 4.56 -2.97 21.21
N GLN A 172 3.80 -1.97 21.69
CA GLN A 172 3.96 -1.35 23.01
C GLN A 172 3.03 -1.93 24.08
N SER A 173 2.23 -2.95 23.73
CA SER A 173 1.28 -3.56 24.67
C SER A 173 1.96 -4.37 25.75
N MET A 174 1.21 -4.72 26.81
CA MET A 174 1.68 -5.49 27.96
C MET A 174 1.13 -6.92 27.93
N PRO A 175 1.76 -7.89 28.65
CA PRO A 175 1.36 -9.30 28.62
C PRO A 175 -0.08 -9.61 29.07
N ASP A 176 -0.78 -8.68 29.70
CA ASP A 176 -2.20 -8.81 30.07
C ASP A 176 -3.15 -8.71 28.88
N LYS A 177 -2.68 -8.21 27.72
CA LYS A 177 -3.48 -8.12 26.50
C LYS A 177 -3.46 -9.43 25.72
N PRO A 178 -4.62 -9.89 25.20
CA PRO A 178 -4.69 -11.15 24.45
C PRO A 178 -3.90 -11.14 23.13
N TYR A 179 -3.57 -9.95 22.63
CA TYR A 179 -2.79 -9.72 21.41
C TYR A 179 -1.33 -9.32 21.68
N TYR A 180 -0.85 -9.46 22.92
CA TYR A 180 0.54 -9.16 23.26
C TYR A 180 1.51 -9.96 22.37
N ARG A 181 2.39 -9.25 21.65
CA ARG A 181 3.34 -9.83 20.68
C ARG A 181 2.68 -10.71 19.60
N ASN A 182 1.43 -10.42 19.24
CA ASN A 182 0.76 -11.10 18.14
C ASN A 182 -0.34 -10.23 17.53
N ILE A 183 -0.02 -9.53 16.43
CA ILE A 183 -0.99 -8.69 15.71
C ILE A 183 -2.13 -9.48 15.06
N PHE A 184 -2.02 -10.80 14.96
CA PHE A 184 -3.06 -11.68 14.41
C PHE A 184 -3.83 -12.46 15.50
N ALA A 185 -3.62 -12.14 16.78
CA ALA A 185 -4.37 -12.78 17.85
C ALA A 185 -5.88 -12.48 17.75
N PRO A 186 -6.75 -13.35 18.31
CA PRO A 186 -8.17 -13.05 18.42
C PRO A 186 -8.44 -11.69 19.07
N ASN A 187 -9.37 -10.91 18.50
CA ASN A 187 -9.70 -9.55 18.93
C ASN A 187 -8.51 -8.59 18.88
N SER A 188 -7.59 -8.80 17.93
CA SER A 188 -6.50 -7.86 17.68
C SER A 188 -7.04 -6.56 17.06
N PRO A 189 -6.72 -5.39 17.62
CA PRO A 189 -7.12 -4.12 17.04
C PRO A 189 -6.44 -3.86 15.68
N TYR A 190 -5.33 -4.57 15.37
CA TYR A 190 -4.73 -4.52 14.03
C TYR A 190 -5.62 -5.22 13.00
N VAL A 191 -6.15 -6.40 13.31
CA VAL A 191 -7.06 -7.13 12.42
C VAL A 191 -8.34 -6.33 12.19
N GLU A 192 -8.93 -5.78 13.26
CA GLU A 192 -10.11 -4.90 13.16
C GLU A 192 -9.85 -3.67 12.28
N ALA A 193 -8.65 -3.07 12.36
CA ALA A 193 -8.27 -1.95 11.51
C ALA A 193 -8.09 -2.33 10.04
N ILE A 194 -7.56 -3.54 9.76
CA ILE A 194 -7.46 -4.07 8.38
C ILE A 194 -8.85 -4.35 7.81
N GLU A 195 -9.74 -4.98 8.57
CA GLU A 195 -11.13 -5.24 8.17
C GLU A 195 -11.88 -3.93 7.90
N ALA A 196 -11.70 -2.91 8.74
CA ALA A 196 -12.28 -1.58 8.53
C ALA A 196 -11.72 -0.91 7.25
N ALA A 197 -10.42 -1.03 6.98
CA ALA A 197 -9.80 -0.51 5.76
C ALA A 197 -10.32 -1.22 4.49
N ASP A 198 -10.55 -2.53 4.57
CA ASP A 198 -11.17 -3.33 3.49
C ASP A 198 -12.60 -2.85 3.20
N GLU A 199 -13.41 -2.58 4.24
CA GLU A 199 -14.73 -1.97 4.07
C GLU A 199 -14.65 -0.61 3.36
N GLN A 200 -13.69 0.25 3.74
CA GLN A 200 -13.49 1.55 3.09
C GLN A 200 -13.05 1.41 1.63
N LEU A 201 -12.19 0.44 1.31
CA LEU A 201 -11.81 0.10 -0.06
C LEU A 201 -13.04 -0.35 -0.86
N GLY A 202 -13.90 -1.19 -0.28
CA GLY A 202 -15.16 -1.61 -0.87
C GLY A 202 -16.09 -0.43 -1.19
N ARG A 203 -16.26 0.52 -0.25
CA ARG A 203 -17.03 1.77 -0.45
C ARG A 203 -16.46 2.60 -1.60
N PHE A 204 -15.13 2.76 -1.66
CA PHE A 204 -14.47 3.52 -2.72
C PHE A 204 -14.66 2.87 -4.10
N VAL A 205 -14.49 1.55 -4.20
CA VAL A 205 -14.71 0.79 -5.44
C VAL A 205 -16.17 0.85 -5.89
N ALA A 206 -17.12 0.74 -4.96
CA ALA A 206 -18.55 0.87 -5.26
C ALA A 206 -18.86 2.25 -5.87
N PHE A 207 -18.35 3.33 -5.25
CA PHE A 207 -18.49 4.68 -5.78
C PHE A 207 -17.94 4.80 -7.21
N LEU A 208 -16.72 4.30 -7.48
CA LEU A 208 -16.12 4.34 -8.83
C LEU A 208 -16.99 3.61 -9.87
N LYS A 209 -17.61 2.48 -9.49
CA LYS A 209 -18.50 1.72 -10.39
C LYS A 209 -19.82 2.47 -10.63
N GLU A 210 -20.44 2.97 -9.57
CA GLU A 210 -21.72 3.70 -9.64
C GLU A 210 -21.61 5.02 -10.40
N SER A 211 -20.46 5.69 -10.32
CA SER A 211 -20.17 6.94 -11.04
C SER A 211 -19.72 6.72 -12.48
N GLY A 212 -19.54 5.47 -12.93
CA GLY A 212 -19.03 5.15 -14.25
C GLY A 212 -17.50 5.32 -14.42
N MET A 213 -16.79 5.75 -13.38
CA MET A 213 -15.34 6.02 -13.41
C MET A 213 -14.47 4.74 -13.41
N TRP A 214 -15.03 3.60 -12.99
CA TRP A 214 -14.29 2.35 -12.81
C TRP A 214 -13.52 1.91 -14.06
N ASN A 215 -14.12 2.03 -15.24
CA ASN A 215 -13.50 1.57 -16.50
C ASN A 215 -12.40 2.51 -17.01
N GLU A 216 -12.34 3.74 -16.48
CA GLU A 216 -11.35 4.77 -16.83
C GLU A 216 -10.27 4.91 -15.75
N THR A 217 -10.33 4.11 -14.69
CA THR A 217 -9.43 4.18 -13.54
C THR A 217 -8.51 2.96 -13.51
N VAL A 218 -7.22 3.19 -13.23
CA VAL A 218 -6.33 2.15 -12.70
C VAL A 218 -6.23 2.34 -11.19
N LEU A 219 -6.71 1.36 -10.43
CA LEU A 219 -6.59 1.30 -8.98
C LEU A 219 -5.34 0.51 -8.60
N ILE A 220 -4.49 1.11 -7.77
CA ILE A 220 -3.31 0.46 -7.19
C ILE A 220 -3.52 0.35 -5.69
N VAL A 221 -3.53 -0.88 -5.16
CA VAL A 221 -3.67 -1.14 -3.72
C VAL A 221 -2.31 -1.64 -3.20
N THR A 222 -1.72 -0.90 -2.27
CA THR A 222 -0.44 -1.26 -1.66
C THR A 222 -0.25 -0.60 -0.29
N SER A 223 0.93 -0.75 0.30
CA SER A 223 1.33 -0.15 1.56
C SER A 223 2.77 0.39 1.45
N ASP A 224 3.12 1.38 2.29
CA ASP A 224 4.48 1.88 2.41
C ASP A 224 5.41 0.91 3.14
N HIS A 225 4.88 0.05 4.01
CA HIS A 225 5.64 -1.03 4.64
C HIS A 225 4.74 -2.15 5.19
N GLY A 226 5.35 -3.30 5.47
CA GLY A 226 4.67 -4.38 6.18
C GLY A 226 4.73 -4.22 7.70
N GLN A 227 4.43 -5.28 8.44
CA GLN A 227 4.43 -5.29 9.91
C GLN A 227 5.05 -6.59 10.41
N SER A 228 5.81 -6.51 11.49
CA SER A 228 6.22 -7.68 12.25
C SER A 228 5.01 -8.37 12.87
N ARG A 229 5.06 -9.69 13.04
CA ARG A 229 4.04 -10.44 13.78
C ARG A 229 3.79 -9.90 15.20
N ILE A 230 4.78 -9.24 15.80
CA ILE A 230 4.65 -8.64 17.14
C ILE A 230 4.22 -7.16 17.11
N GLY A 231 3.98 -6.61 15.91
CA GLY A 231 3.68 -5.21 15.68
C GLY A 231 4.92 -4.37 15.41
N TRP A 232 4.70 -3.18 14.85
CA TRP A 232 5.72 -2.28 14.32
C TRP A 232 6.47 -2.86 13.12
N HIS A 233 7.49 -2.15 12.66
CA HIS A 233 8.25 -2.49 11.46
C HIS A 233 9.77 -2.46 11.71
N PRO A 234 10.30 -3.31 12.60
CA PRO A 234 11.72 -3.37 12.89
C PRO A 234 12.54 -3.79 11.65
N LEU A 235 13.72 -3.17 11.49
CA LEU A 235 14.61 -3.36 10.34
C LEU A 235 15.03 -4.82 10.11
N SER A 236 15.10 -5.62 11.17
CA SER A 236 15.54 -7.02 11.14
C SER A 236 14.44 -8.00 10.74
N ASP A 237 13.17 -7.58 10.79
CA ASP A 237 12.03 -8.43 10.46
C ASP A 237 11.66 -8.27 8.98
N GLU A 238 11.64 -9.39 8.27
CA GLU A 238 11.40 -9.41 6.83
C GLU A 238 9.93 -9.21 6.47
N ASP A 239 9.02 -9.35 7.43
CA ASP A 239 7.62 -9.04 7.19
C ASP A 239 7.40 -7.52 7.20
N SER A 240 8.32 -6.74 7.78
CA SER A 240 8.29 -5.27 7.76
C SER A 240 8.52 -4.67 6.38
N TRP A 241 9.22 -5.37 5.48
CA TRP A 241 9.63 -4.81 4.18
C TRP A 241 8.94 -5.47 2.97
N LYS A 242 7.89 -6.27 3.22
CA LYS A 242 7.03 -6.86 2.17
C LYS A 242 5.65 -6.23 2.25
N THR A 243 5.10 -5.85 1.11
CA THR A 243 3.76 -5.23 1.04
C THR A 243 2.91 -5.91 -0.03
N PRO A 244 1.58 -5.98 0.16
CA PRO A 244 0.69 -6.36 -0.92
C PRO A 244 0.82 -5.33 -2.05
N LEU A 245 0.72 -5.79 -3.29
CA LEU A 245 0.64 -4.90 -4.44
C LEU A 245 -0.32 -5.49 -5.45
N VAL A 246 -1.39 -4.73 -5.73
CA VAL A 246 -2.41 -5.11 -6.69
C VAL A 246 -2.65 -3.95 -7.65
N PHE A 247 -2.66 -4.25 -8.94
CA PHE A 247 -3.12 -3.33 -9.99
C PHE A 247 -4.45 -3.86 -10.54
N VAL A 248 -5.44 -2.98 -10.66
CA VAL A 248 -6.74 -3.29 -11.28
C VAL A 248 -7.11 -2.17 -12.24
N GLY A 249 -7.50 -2.50 -13.46
CA GLY A 249 -7.94 -1.51 -14.44
C GLY A 249 -8.12 -2.11 -15.83
N ASN A 250 -8.72 -1.35 -16.74
CA ASN A 250 -9.06 -1.87 -18.07
C ASN A 250 -7.83 -2.26 -18.92
N SER A 251 -6.69 -1.61 -18.73
CA SER A 251 -5.42 -1.93 -19.41
C SER A 251 -4.58 -3.00 -18.71
N ILE A 252 -4.95 -3.40 -17.49
CA ILE A 252 -4.18 -4.30 -16.64
C ILE A 252 -4.57 -5.76 -16.88
N ALA A 253 -3.60 -6.68 -16.91
CA ALA A 253 -3.84 -8.10 -17.10
C ALA A 253 -4.60 -8.71 -15.92
N GLU A 254 -5.71 -9.39 -16.21
CA GLU A 254 -6.56 -10.03 -15.20
C GLU A 254 -6.00 -11.38 -14.74
N GLY A 255 -6.05 -11.64 -13.43
CA GLY A 255 -5.62 -12.91 -12.84
C GLY A 255 -4.11 -13.21 -12.95
N ARG A 256 -3.32 -12.22 -13.38
CA ARG A 256 -1.87 -12.35 -13.55
C ARG A 256 -1.14 -12.08 -12.23
N GLU A 257 -0.17 -12.93 -11.94
CA GLU A 257 0.76 -12.79 -10.83
C GLU A 257 2.17 -12.62 -11.41
N LEU A 258 2.86 -11.56 -11.00
CA LEU A 258 4.28 -11.35 -11.32
C LEU A 258 5.13 -11.90 -10.17
N SER A 259 6.29 -12.47 -10.50
CA SER A 259 7.17 -13.13 -9.51
C SER A 259 7.77 -12.17 -8.47
N TYR A 260 7.89 -10.89 -8.82
CA TYR A 260 8.47 -9.85 -7.99
C TYR A 260 8.16 -8.44 -8.55
N PHE A 261 8.18 -7.43 -7.68
CA PHE A 261 8.05 -6.01 -8.05
C PHE A 261 8.94 -5.16 -7.12
N GLU A 262 9.76 -4.26 -7.67
CA GLU A 262 10.53 -3.30 -6.86
C GLU A 262 9.67 -2.10 -6.50
N HIS A 263 9.69 -1.67 -5.25
CA HIS A 263 8.95 -0.47 -4.85
C HIS A 263 9.34 0.79 -5.64
N THR A 264 10.59 0.89 -6.09
CA THR A 264 11.06 1.98 -6.98
C THR A 264 10.39 2.00 -8.34
N ASP A 265 9.80 0.88 -8.77
CA ASP A 265 9.13 0.77 -10.06
C ASP A 265 7.72 1.38 -10.06
N LEU A 266 7.14 1.71 -8.90
CA LEU A 266 5.79 2.26 -8.80
C LEU A 266 5.64 3.59 -9.54
N ALA A 267 6.49 4.59 -9.25
CA ALA A 267 6.44 5.89 -9.91
C ALA A 267 6.61 5.82 -11.44
N PRO A 268 7.67 5.18 -12.00
CA PRO A 268 7.81 5.05 -13.45
C PRO A 268 6.68 4.23 -14.08
N THR A 269 6.11 3.26 -13.36
CA THR A 269 4.94 2.51 -13.85
C THR A 269 3.69 3.38 -13.91
N ILE A 270 3.42 4.20 -12.89
CA ILE A 270 2.32 5.17 -12.90
C ILE A 270 2.51 6.20 -14.02
N ALA A 271 3.74 6.72 -14.19
CA ALA A 271 4.07 7.63 -15.27
C ALA A 271 3.81 6.99 -16.65
N GLY A 272 4.28 5.76 -16.86
CA GLY A 272 4.08 5.01 -18.10
C GLY A 272 2.62 4.70 -18.40
N LEU A 273 1.81 4.36 -17.39
CA LEU A 273 0.36 4.17 -17.52
C LEU A 273 -0.37 5.46 -17.95
N LEU A 274 0.21 6.61 -17.66
CA LEU A 274 -0.30 7.94 -18.02
C LEU A 274 0.44 8.54 -19.22
N GLU A 275 1.18 7.71 -19.97
CA GLU A 275 1.93 8.08 -21.19
C GLU A 275 2.93 9.24 -20.95
N LYS A 276 3.52 9.28 -19.76
CA LYS A 276 4.59 10.23 -19.40
C LYS A 276 5.94 9.53 -19.35
N GLU A 277 6.97 10.27 -19.75
CA GLU A 277 8.36 9.84 -19.57
C GLU A 277 8.80 10.01 -18.11
N TRP A 278 9.45 8.98 -17.57
CA TRP A 278 10.11 9.05 -16.25
C TRP A 278 11.52 9.61 -16.42
N GLN A 279 11.83 10.71 -15.73
CA GLN A 279 13.02 11.53 -16.02
C GLN A 279 14.31 11.05 -15.35
N ILE A 280 14.28 9.96 -14.60
CA ILE A 280 15.45 9.42 -13.90
C ILE A 280 16.05 8.28 -14.73
N SER A 281 17.38 8.22 -14.78
CA SER A 281 18.12 7.17 -15.49
C SER A 281 17.88 5.80 -14.85
N ASP A 282 17.62 4.77 -15.66
CA ASP A 282 17.43 3.36 -15.25
C ASP A 282 18.57 2.78 -14.39
N LYS A 283 19.74 3.44 -14.37
CA LYS A 283 20.87 3.04 -13.49
C LYS A 283 20.67 3.47 -12.03
N GLN A 284 19.69 4.33 -11.78
CA GLN A 284 19.43 5.01 -10.52
C GLN A 284 17.94 4.94 -10.12
N SER A 285 17.02 4.75 -11.06
CA SER A 285 15.59 4.59 -10.77
C SER A 285 15.06 3.18 -11.01
N GLY A 286 13.84 2.96 -10.53
CA GLY A 286 13.00 1.89 -11.05
C GLY A 286 12.62 2.10 -12.52
N VAL A 287 11.92 1.12 -13.06
CA VAL A 287 11.51 1.05 -14.46
C VAL A 287 9.99 0.90 -14.60
N PHE A 288 9.46 1.21 -15.77
CA PHE A 288 8.07 0.88 -16.09
C PHE A 288 7.91 -0.63 -16.28
N VAL A 289 7.18 -1.27 -15.37
CA VAL A 289 6.83 -2.70 -15.43
C VAL A 289 5.67 -2.91 -16.39
N LYS A 290 5.94 -2.91 -17.69
CA LYS A 290 4.94 -3.16 -18.76
C LYS A 290 4.28 -4.53 -18.67
N GLU A 291 4.86 -5.47 -17.93
CA GLU A 291 4.36 -6.82 -17.69
C GLU A 291 3.06 -6.85 -16.88
N ILE A 292 2.65 -5.72 -16.27
CA ILE A 292 1.30 -5.59 -15.69
C ILE A 292 0.21 -5.45 -16.76
N LEU A 293 0.55 -5.04 -18.00
CA LEU A 293 -0.42 -4.72 -19.04
C LEU A 293 -0.97 -5.97 -19.73
N LYS A 294 -2.23 -5.88 -20.20
CA LYS A 294 -2.84 -6.86 -21.12
C LYS A 294 -1.99 -7.01 -22.38
N GLY A 295 -1.89 -8.24 -22.89
CA GLY A 295 -1.17 -8.52 -24.13
C GLY A 295 0.36 -8.54 -24.02
N THR A 296 0.93 -8.15 -22.89
CA THR A 296 2.38 -8.33 -22.65
C THR A 296 2.69 -9.81 -22.40
N ASP A 297 3.68 -10.33 -23.12
CA ASP A 297 4.30 -11.63 -22.84
C ASP A 297 5.22 -11.51 -21.62
N ILE A 298 4.99 -12.38 -20.64
CA ILE A 298 5.77 -12.42 -19.39
C ILE A 298 6.74 -13.60 -19.37
N THR A 299 6.86 -14.34 -20.48
CA THR A 299 7.84 -15.41 -20.63
C THR A 299 9.23 -14.82 -20.50
N GLY A 300 9.96 -15.21 -19.44
CA GLY A 300 11.29 -14.66 -19.14
C GLY A 300 11.29 -13.36 -18.34
N TYR A 301 10.16 -12.97 -17.73
CA TYR A 301 10.13 -11.85 -16.78
C TYR A 301 11.08 -12.13 -15.60
N MET A 302 12.18 -11.40 -15.56
CA MET A 302 13.23 -11.48 -14.54
C MET A 302 13.56 -10.07 -14.05
N PRO A 303 12.74 -9.49 -13.16
CA PRO A 303 13.00 -8.16 -12.63
C PRO A 303 14.25 -8.17 -11.74
N PRO A 304 14.97 -7.04 -11.63
CA PRO A 304 15.99 -6.89 -10.61
C PRO A 304 15.37 -7.05 -9.22
N THR A 305 16.18 -7.53 -8.27
CA THR A 305 15.80 -7.67 -6.85
C THR A 305 16.78 -6.92 -5.94
N TYR A 306 17.14 -5.72 -6.36
CA TYR A 306 18.03 -4.80 -5.67
C TYR A 306 17.55 -4.48 -4.26
N ILE A 307 16.28 -4.06 -4.06
CA ILE A 307 15.79 -3.69 -2.73
C ILE A 307 15.91 -4.88 -1.80
N LYS A 308 15.40 -6.05 -2.21
CA LYS A 308 15.52 -7.29 -1.44
C LYS A 308 16.97 -7.64 -1.09
N THR A 309 17.90 -7.41 -2.01
CA THR A 309 19.33 -7.66 -1.78
C THR A 309 19.91 -6.70 -0.74
N ILE A 310 19.69 -5.39 -0.93
CA ILE A 310 20.18 -4.33 -0.05
C ILE A 310 19.61 -4.49 1.36
N ASN A 311 18.31 -4.76 1.45
CA ASN A 311 17.60 -5.09 2.67
C ASN A 311 18.30 -6.21 3.45
N LYS A 312 18.59 -7.33 2.79
CA LYS A 312 19.34 -8.45 3.41
C LYS A 312 20.74 -8.04 3.83
N GLN A 313 21.45 -7.28 3.01
CA GLN A 313 22.80 -6.80 3.33
C GLN A 313 22.80 -5.90 4.57
N ILE A 314 21.84 -4.98 4.70
CA ILE A 314 21.73 -4.10 5.86
C ILE A 314 21.37 -4.87 7.12
N LYS A 315 20.41 -5.80 7.04
CA LYS A 315 20.06 -6.70 8.14
C LYS A 315 21.29 -7.47 8.63
N GLU A 316 22.05 -8.06 7.70
CA GLU A 316 23.27 -8.80 8.03
C GLU A 316 24.35 -7.90 8.63
N TYR A 317 24.61 -6.74 8.02
CA TYR A 317 25.58 -5.75 8.52
C TYR A 317 25.29 -5.39 9.98
N ASN A 318 24.03 -5.08 10.30
CA ASN A 318 23.63 -4.73 11.67
C ASN A 318 23.85 -5.90 12.65
N LEU A 319 23.53 -7.13 12.25
CA LEU A 319 23.75 -8.33 13.08
C LEU A 319 25.24 -8.63 13.30
N LEU A 320 26.06 -8.54 12.25
CA LEU A 320 27.50 -8.75 12.34
C LEU A 320 28.15 -7.65 13.19
N LYS A 321 27.76 -6.39 12.99
CA LYS A 321 28.22 -5.27 13.81
C LYS A 321 27.90 -5.50 15.29
N ALA A 322 26.68 -5.91 15.61
CA ALA A 322 26.29 -6.25 16.99
C ALA A 322 27.14 -7.37 17.59
N LYS A 323 27.47 -8.42 16.81
CA LYS A 323 28.37 -9.49 17.26
C LYS A 323 29.77 -8.95 17.58
N PHE A 324 30.33 -8.07 16.77
CA PHE A 324 31.63 -7.45 17.08
C PHE A 324 31.61 -6.62 18.34
N VAL A 325 30.52 -5.87 18.58
CA VAL A 325 30.34 -5.13 19.84
C VAL A 325 30.32 -6.08 21.04
N LEU A 326 29.62 -7.21 20.96
CA LEU A 326 29.61 -8.21 22.04
C LEU A 326 31.00 -8.84 22.26
N LEU A 327 31.70 -9.24 21.20
CA LEU A 327 33.04 -9.82 21.30
C LEU A 327 34.09 -8.84 21.85
N SER A 328 33.85 -7.53 21.70
CA SER A 328 34.75 -6.49 22.17
C SER A 328 34.90 -6.43 23.69
N GLU A 329 33.98 -7.04 24.44
CA GLU A 329 34.09 -7.19 25.90
C GLU A 329 35.34 -7.98 26.30
N THR A 330 35.71 -8.98 25.49
CA THR A 330 36.80 -9.91 25.81
C THR A 330 38.05 -9.71 24.97
N ASP A 331 37.93 -9.06 23.80
CA ASP A 331 39.07 -8.80 22.91
C ASP A 331 38.96 -7.43 22.23
N GLY A 332 39.90 -6.53 22.59
CA GLY A 332 39.98 -5.16 22.08
C GLY A 332 40.24 -5.06 20.56
N TYR A 333 40.67 -6.13 19.91
CA TYR A 333 40.72 -6.20 18.44
C TYR A 333 39.32 -5.94 17.84
N PHE A 334 38.26 -6.53 18.40
CA PHE A 334 36.90 -6.35 17.90
C PHE A 334 36.34 -4.96 18.22
N ALA A 335 36.75 -4.34 19.34
CA ALA A 335 36.44 -2.93 19.63
C ALA A 335 36.99 -2.01 18.52
N ASN A 336 38.28 -2.19 18.16
CA ASN A 336 38.88 -1.42 17.08
C ASN A 336 38.20 -1.69 15.73
N PHE A 337 37.85 -2.95 15.44
CA PHE A 337 37.17 -3.27 14.18
C PHE A 337 35.75 -2.65 14.11
N ALA A 338 34.99 -2.69 15.19
CA ALA A 338 33.70 -2.00 15.28
C ALA A 338 33.85 -0.48 15.07
N ALA A 339 34.87 0.14 15.66
CA ALA A 339 35.16 1.56 15.45
C ALA A 339 35.53 1.89 14.00
N LEU A 340 36.28 1.03 13.30
CA LEU A 340 36.61 1.22 11.87
C LEU A 340 35.35 1.16 10.98
N LEU A 341 34.40 0.27 11.31
CA LEU A 341 33.10 0.20 10.61
C LEU A 341 32.29 1.48 10.79
N GLU A 342 32.30 2.08 11.97
CA GLU A 342 31.61 3.35 12.26
C GLU A 342 32.28 4.56 11.61
N ASN A 343 33.61 4.60 11.68
CA ASN A 343 34.43 5.65 11.11
C ASN A 343 34.61 5.53 9.59
N GLN A 344 34.06 4.48 8.97
CA GLN A 344 34.03 4.29 7.51
C GLN A 344 35.42 4.29 6.85
N THR A 345 36.43 3.79 7.55
CA THR A 345 37.82 3.85 7.12
C THR A 345 38.16 2.84 6.01
N PHE A 346 37.17 2.21 5.40
CA PHE A 346 37.36 1.36 4.22
C PHE A 346 37.60 2.23 2.99
N ILE A 347 38.24 1.67 1.94
CA ILE A 347 38.45 2.39 0.67
C ILE A 347 37.11 2.95 0.14
N GLU A 348 36.05 2.15 0.28
CA GLU A 348 34.66 2.57 0.12
C GLU A 348 33.82 1.94 1.24
N PRO A 349 33.03 2.73 2.00
CA PRO A 349 32.31 2.23 3.16
C PRO A 349 31.03 1.50 2.79
N PHE A 350 30.51 0.71 3.74
CA PHE A 350 29.19 0.10 3.61
C PHE A 350 28.09 1.18 3.58
N TYR A 351 27.19 1.08 2.61
CA TYR A 351 26.02 1.94 2.47
C TYR A 351 24.89 1.46 3.39
N HIS A 352 24.96 1.85 4.67
CA HIS A 352 23.93 1.56 5.68
C HIS A 352 22.83 2.62 5.70
N GLN A 353 21.74 2.29 6.40
CA GLN A 353 20.48 3.04 6.43
C GLN A 353 20.57 4.45 7.04
N ASP A 354 21.50 4.68 7.97
CA ASP A 354 21.57 5.96 8.70
C ASP A 354 22.06 7.13 7.84
N ARG A 355 22.57 6.82 6.63
CA ARG A 355 23.12 7.79 5.68
C ARG A 355 22.59 7.54 4.27
N ILE A 356 21.29 7.24 4.17
CA ILE A 356 20.62 6.93 2.90
C ILE A 356 20.82 8.02 1.84
N LEU A 357 20.94 9.30 2.22
CA LEU A 357 21.19 10.40 1.27
C LEU A 357 22.58 10.35 0.62
N ASN A 358 23.55 9.65 1.22
CA ASN A 358 24.88 9.43 0.66
C ASN A 358 24.92 8.23 -0.31
N TRP A 359 23.85 7.43 -0.42
CA TRP A 359 23.84 6.27 -1.31
C TRP A 359 24.06 6.62 -2.78
N LYS A 360 23.70 7.86 -3.17
CA LYS A 360 23.99 8.41 -4.51
C LYS A 360 25.48 8.41 -4.87
N GLU A 361 26.38 8.44 -3.88
CA GLU A 361 27.83 8.40 -4.09
C GLU A 361 28.28 7.08 -4.75
N ALA A 362 27.49 6.00 -4.61
CA ALA A 362 27.75 4.73 -5.29
C ALA A 362 27.58 4.83 -6.82
N GLY A 363 26.91 5.88 -7.32
CA GLY A 363 26.66 6.10 -8.75
C GLY A 363 25.61 5.17 -9.37
N THR A 364 25.59 3.87 -9.04
CA THR A 364 24.60 2.88 -9.48
C THR A 364 24.19 1.94 -8.35
N ILE A 365 22.97 1.42 -8.41
CA ILE A 365 22.46 0.48 -7.39
C ILE A 365 23.29 -0.82 -7.38
N SER A 366 23.74 -1.29 -8.55
CA SER A 366 24.60 -2.49 -8.65
C SER A 366 25.96 -2.29 -7.98
N HIS A 367 26.59 -1.12 -8.14
CA HIS A 367 27.86 -0.80 -7.47
C HIS A 367 27.68 -0.73 -5.94
N LEU A 368 26.58 -0.12 -5.47
CA LEU A 368 26.24 -0.10 -4.04
C LEU A 368 26.18 -1.52 -3.46
N ILE A 369 25.48 -2.44 -4.15
CA ILE A 369 25.35 -3.84 -3.75
C ILE A 369 26.73 -4.53 -3.72
N GLU A 370 27.56 -4.30 -4.73
CA GLU A 370 28.91 -4.89 -4.82
C GLU A 370 29.80 -4.43 -3.66
N VAL A 371 29.80 -3.13 -3.35
CA VAL A 371 30.57 -2.54 -2.24
C VAL A 371 30.09 -3.10 -0.91
N ASN A 372 28.78 -3.14 -0.68
CA ASN A 372 28.19 -3.71 0.52
C ASN A 372 28.63 -5.18 0.71
N GLU A 373 28.61 -5.99 -0.35
CA GLU A 373 29.03 -7.39 -0.29
C GLU A 373 30.51 -7.54 0.04
N LYS A 374 31.38 -6.68 -0.51
CA LYS A 374 32.82 -6.67 -0.17
C LYS A 374 33.04 -6.42 1.32
N VAL A 375 32.33 -5.46 1.92
CA VAL A 375 32.44 -5.18 3.36
C VAL A 375 31.88 -6.34 4.18
N LEU A 376 30.73 -6.90 3.82
CA LEU A 376 30.14 -8.05 4.51
C LEU A 376 31.09 -9.26 4.48
N LYS A 377 31.76 -9.53 3.35
CA LYS A 377 32.76 -10.59 3.26
C LYS A 377 33.92 -10.37 4.23
N ILE A 378 34.41 -9.14 4.37
CA ILE A 378 35.45 -8.80 5.37
C ILE A 378 34.93 -9.05 6.79
N MET A 379 33.69 -8.66 7.08
CA MET A 379 33.07 -8.89 8.38
C MET A 379 32.93 -10.39 8.68
N ARG A 380 32.38 -11.19 7.76
CA ARG A 380 32.24 -12.65 7.93
C ARG A 380 33.59 -13.32 8.23
N ASN A 381 34.64 -12.96 7.49
CA ASN A 381 35.98 -13.54 7.65
C ASN A 381 36.69 -13.14 8.96
N LYS A 382 36.21 -12.12 9.66
CA LYS A 382 36.79 -11.65 10.93
C LYS A 382 36.11 -12.25 12.15
N LEU A 383 34.95 -12.89 12.00
CA LEU A 383 34.33 -13.59 13.11
C LEU A 383 35.10 -14.90 13.41
N PRO A 384 35.23 -15.26 14.70
CA PRO A 384 35.71 -16.60 15.05
C PRO A 384 34.75 -17.67 14.52
N GLU A 385 35.29 -18.87 14.23
CA GLU A 385 34.51 -20.03 13.79
C GLU A 385 33.47 -20.50 14.81
#